data_AF-A0A3C1YAX8-F1
#
_entry.id   AF-A0A3C1YAX8-F1
#
_cell.length_a   1.000
_cell.length_b   1.000
_cell.length_c   1.000
_cell.angle_alpha   90.00
_cell.angle_beta   90.00
_cell.angle_gamma   90.00
#
_symmetry.space_group_name_H-M   'P 1'
#
loop_
_entity.id
_entity.type
_entity.pdbx_description
1 polymer ?
#
loop_
_entity_poly.entity_id
_entity_poly.type
_entity_poly.pdbx_seq_one_letter_code
_entity_poly.pdbx_strand_id
1 'polypeptide(L)' 'VAHAHLRYINPFPKNLESLIRAYDKVLIPEINNGQLIKLIRDKYVIDAIPMNKIQGIPFEAREIKNRIIELHDGE' A
#
# COMPACT_ATOMS: atom_id res chain seq x y z
N VAL A 1 5.88 6.62 -10.47
CA VAL A 1 4.88 6.21 -9.45
C VAL A 1 3.65 5.67 -10.16
N ALA A 2 3.13 4.51 -9.78
CA ALA A 2 1.85 3.97 -10.25
C ALA A 2 0.93 3.73 -9.04
N HIS A 3 -0.38 3.62 -9.26
CA HIS A 3 -1.36 3.34 -8.20
C HIS A 3 -2.31 2.21 -8.63
N ALA A 4 -2.74 1.41 -7.66
CA ALA A 4 -3.72 0.35 -7.86
C ALA A 4 -4.78 0.44 -6.75
N HIS A 5 -6.05 0.45 -7.14
CA HIS A 5 -7.17 0.48 -6.20
C HIS A 5 -7.85 -0.90 -6.16
N LEU A 6 -7.77 -1.57 -5.03
CA LEU A 6 -8.45 -2.85 -4.81
C LEU A 6 -9.95 -2.60 -4.59
N ARG A 7 -10.80 -3.15 -5.46
CA ARG A 7 -12.26 -3.10 -5.30
C ARG A 7 -12.80 -4.24 -4.42
N TYR A 8 -12.03 -5.32 -4.32
CA TYR A 8 -12.36 -6.50 -3.53
C TYR A 8 -11.06 -7.11 -2.99
N ILE A 9 -11.14 -7.69 -1.79
CA ILE A 9 -10.00 -8.25 -1.06
C ILE A 9 -10.01 -9.78 -1.14
N ASN A 10 -11.19 -10.40 -1.19
CA ASN A 10 -11.33 -11.85 -1.25
C ASN A 10 -12.30 -12.29 -2.36
N PRO A 11 -11.84 -13.05 -3.37
CA PRO A 11 -10.43 -13.37 -3.65
C PRO A 11 -9.71 -12.14 -4.21
N PHE A 12 -8.44 -11.88 -3.88
CA PHE A 12 -7.68 -10.80 -4.54
C PHE A 12 -7.64 -10.94 -6.07
N PRO A 13 -7.48 -9.83 -6.82
CA PRO A 13 -7.29 -9.87 -8.26
C PRO A 13 -6.14 -10.79 -8.66
N LYS A 14 -6.35 -11.63 -9.69
CA LYS A 14 -5.40 -12.68 -10.09
C LYS A 14 -4.01 -12.14 -10.49
N ASN A 15 -3.96 -10.91 -11.02
CA ASN A 15 -2.74 -10.25 -11.47
C ASN A 15 -2.07 -9.37 -10.40
N LEU A 16 -2.62 -9.32 -9.18
CA LEU A 16 -2.13 -8.43 -8.14
C LEU A 16 -0.68 -8.74 -7.74
N GLU A 17 -0.32 -10.02 -7.62
CA GLU A 17 1.05 -10.42 -7.28
C GLU A 17 2.07 -9.91 -8.31
N SER A 18 1.84 -10.25 -9.58
CA SER A 18 2.71 -9.83 -10.68
C SER A 18 2.82 -8.32 -10.77
N LEU A 19 1.73 -7.60 -10.48
CA LEU A 19 1.72 -6.14 -10.48
C LEU A 19 2.57 -5.60 -9.34
N ILE A 20 2.40 -6.08 -8.10
CA ILE A 20 3.13 -5.60 -6.93
C ILE A 20 4.63 -5.89 -7.07
N ARG A 21 5.01 -7.08 -7.55
CA ARG A 21 6.42 -7.47 -7.74
C ARG A 21 7.16 -6.66 -8.81
N ALA A 22 6.43 -5.96 -9.68
CA ALA A 22 7.03 -5.12 -10.72
C ALA A 22 7.55 -3.76 -10.20
N TYR A 23 7.38 -3.46 -8.91
CA TYR A 23 7.82 -2.20 -8.29
C TYR A 23 8.79 -2.46 -7.14
N ASP A 24 9.84 -1.64 -7.06
CA ASP A 24 10.86 -1.74 -6.01
C ASP A 24 10.30 -1.40 -4.62
N LYS A 25 9.35 -0.47 -4.55
CA LYS A 25 8.74 0.02 -3.32
C LYS A 25 7.22 -0.01 -3.45
N VAL A 26 6.55 -0.64 -2.48
CA VAL A 26 5.10 -0.84 -2.48
C VAL A 26 4.52 -0.17 -1.24
N LEU A 27 3.94 1.02 -1.40
CA LEU A 27 3.28 1.73 -0.30
C LEU A 27 1.81 1.33 -0.22
N ILE A 28 1.35 0.94 0.97
CA ILE A 28 -0.06 0.63 1.24
C ILE A 28 -0.65 1.65 2.22
N PRO A 29 -1.39 2.65 1.72
CA PRO A 29 -2.16 3.55 2.57
C PRO A 29 -3.46 2.89 3.03
N GLU A 30 -3.71 2.89 4.33
CA GLU A 30 -4.96 2.38 4.90
C GLU A 30 -5.44 3.12 6.14
N ILE A 31 -6.76 3.28 6.26
CA ILE A 31 -7.41 3.94 7.41
C ILE A 31 -7.81 2.86 8.44
N ASN A 32 -6.84 2.05 8.82
CA ASN A 32 -6.98 0.99 9.82
C ASN A 32 -5.61 0.67 10.42
N ASN A 33 -5.53 -0.39 11.24
CA ASN A 33 -4.30 -0.82 11.91
C ASN A 33 -3.56 -1.97 11.21
N GLY A 34 -3.23 -1.84 9.92
CA GLY A 34 -2.35 -2.80 9.27
C GLY A 34 -3.06 -4.02 8.65
N GLN A 35 -4.37 -3.97 8.36
CA GLN A 35 -5.11 -5.17 7.93
C GLN A 35 -4.74 -5.59 6.51
N LEU A 36 -4.75 -4.66 5.55
CA LEU A 36 -4.46 -4.98 4.15
C LEU A 36 -2.99 -5.37 3.97
N ILE A 37 -2.08 -4.65 4.62
CA ILE A 37 -0.64 -4.96 4.52
C ILE A 37 -0.32 -6.36 5.04
N LYS A 38 -0.94 -6.80 6.14
CA LYS A 38 -0.78 -8.17 6.66
C LYS A 38 -1.22 -9.20 5.63
N LEU A 39 -2.42 -9.04 5.06
CA LEU A 39 -2.92 -9.96 4.03
C LEU A 39 -2.01 -10.01 2.80
N ILE A 40 -1.47 -8.88 2.35
CA ILE A 40 -0.56 -8.81 1.21
C ILE A 40 0.78 -9.49 1.53
N ARG A 41 1.36 -9.21 2.70
CA ARG A 41 2.62 -9.81 3.17
C ARG A 41 2.47 -11.33 3.34
N ASP A 42 1.39 -11.79 3.96
CA ASP A 42 1.14 -13.20 4.21
C ASP A 42 0.89 -13.97 2.90
N LYS A 43 0.13 -13.37 1.96
CA LYS A 43 -0.23 -14.05 0.71
C LYS A 43 0.88 -14.06 -0.34
N TYR A 44 1.63 -12.96 -0.46
CA TYR A 44 2.60 -12.79 -1.55
C TYR A 44 4.06 -12.74 -1.08
N VAL A 45 4.32 -12.67 0.23
CA VAL A 45 5.70 -12.62 0.77
C VAL A 45 6.50 -11.47 0.14
N ILE A 46 5.92 -10.27 0.19
CA ILE A 46 6.50 -9.03 -0.35
C ILE A 46 6.67 -8.04 0.79
N ASP A 47 7.81 -7.34 0.83
CA ASP A 47 8.03 -6.25 1.78
C ASP A 47 7.28 -4.98 1.37
N ALA A 48 5.97 -4.97 1.60
CA ALA A 48 5.15 -3.77 1.46
C ALA A 48 5.39 -2.80 2.63
N ILE A 49 5.32 -1.50 2.37
CA ILE A 49 5.55 -0.42 3.32
C ILE A 49 4.19 0.10 3.83
N PRO A 50 3.94 0.13 5.16
CA PRO A 50 2.68 0.61 5.70
C PRO A 50 2.59 2.14 5.70
N MET A 51 1.37 2.64 5.49
CA MET A 51 0.97 4.02 5.82
C MET A 51 -0.41 3.97 6.47
N ASN A 52 -0.41 3.72 7.78
CA ASN A 52 -1.62 3.45 8.56
C ASN A 52 -2.13 4.74 9.22
N LYS A 53 -3.44 5.01 9.14
CA LYS A 53 -4.10 6.14 9.83
C LYS A 53 -5.28 5.65 10.66
N ILE A 54 -5.23 5.85 11.97
CA ILE A 54 -6.26 5.38 12.93
C ILE A 54 -6.98 6.58 13.57
N GLN A 55 -7.12 7.68 12.83
CA GLN A 55 -7.69 8.94 13.33
C GLN A 55 -9.16 9.14 12.95
N GLY A 56 -9.78 8.18 12.25
CA GLY A 56 -11.18 8.30 11.81
C GLY A 56 -11.43 9.36 10.72
N ILE A 57 -10.37 9.92 10.14
CA ILE A 57 -10.43 10.90 9.04
C ILE A 57 -9.74 10.36 7.78
N PRO A 58 -10.16 10.79 6.58
CA PRO A 58 -9.51 10.43 5.33
C PRO A 58 -8.04 10.87 5.25
N PHE A 59 -7.30 10.27 4.33
CA PHE A 59 -6.01 10.83 3.89
C PHE A 59 -6.24 12.08 3.04
N GLU A 60 -5.46 13.11 3.32
CA GLU A 60 -5.28 14.23 2.42
C GLU A 60 -4.28 13.85 1.32
N ALA A 61 -4.48 14.38 0.11
CA ALA A 61 -3.59 14.12 -1.02
C ALA A 61 -2.11 14.48 -0.72
N ARG A 62 -1.88 15.52 0.09
CA ARG A 62 -0.53 15.93 0.52
C ARG A 62 0.16 14.90 1.40
N GLU A 63 -0.57 14.19 2.25
CA GLU A 63 0.01 13.18 3.15
C GLU A 63 0.61 12.04 2.32
N ILE A 64 -0.18 11.54 1.36
CA ILE A 64 0.26 10.45 0.46
C ILE A 64 1.41 10.92 -0.41
N LYS A 65 1.33 12.13 -0.99
CA LYS A 65 2.39 12.72 -1.82
C LYS A 65 3.71 12.81 -1.05
N ASN A 66 3.70 13.37 0.16
CA ASN A 66 4.90 13.53 0.97
C ASN A 66 5.53 12.18 1.29
N ARG A 67 4.71 11.19 1.66
CA ARG A 67 5.21 9.84 1.94
C ARG A 67 5.86 9.18 0.72
N ILE A 68 5.31 9.41 -0.48
CA ILE A 68 5.90 8.92 -1.73
C ILE A 68 7.24 9.59 -2.01
N ILE A 69 7.35 10.91 -1.77
CA ILE A 69 8.59 11.68 -1.96
C ILE A 69 9.68 11.19 -1.00
N GLU A 70 9.37 11.08 0.30
CA GLU A 70 10.29 10.52 1.31
C GLU A 70 10.83 9.15 0.87
N LEU A 71 9.94 8.26 0.42
CA LEU A 71 10.33 6.94 -0.05
C LEU A 71 11.12 6.96 -1.36
N HIS A 72 10.98 7.99 -2.20
CA HIS A 72 11.71 8.08 -3.46
C HIS A 72 13.11 8.67 -3.26
N ASP A 73 13.20 9.77 -2.52
CA ASP A 73 14.39 10.62 -2.41
C ASP A 73 15.38 10.12 -1.33
N GLY A 74 14.93 9.28 -0.39
CA GLY A 74 15.80 8.54 0.51
C GLY A 74 16.43 9.37 1.64
N GLU A 75 15.67 9.51 2.73
CA GLU A 75 16.11 9.05 4.07
C GLU A 75 15.10 8.04 4.61
#